data_AF-A0A667X3X2-F1
#
_entry.id   AF-A0A667X3X2-F1
#
_cell.length_a   1.000
_cell.length_b   1.000
_cell.length_c   1.000
_cell.angle_alpha   90.00
_cell.angle_beta   90.00
_cell.angle_gamma   90.00
#
_symmetry.space_group_name_H-M   'P 1'
#
loop_
_entity.id
_entity.type
_entity.pdbx_description
1 polymer ?
#
loop_
_entity_poly.entity_id
_entity_poly.type
_entity_poly.pdbx_seq_one_letter_code
_entity_poly.pdbx_strand_id
1 'polypeptide(L)'
;HLCCEGHNISTSLHISEGHVNIHKDYFGFQYGTADIMCPVPSGCKTPSHVSVTSAAEGVHITFQLVQSMEMLQLLGVSRVVIYKTSCDADTQRLLDYYTDKGFIEVIPWSMSDHLNVSKSWRPEKAPGDLHYYGQIPALNDCVYRYMYQSRYVALHDVDELILPQSVDRWNDLMPLLEQKNGADKCYMFENYIFPPTFKLPPPVSETHHYLQDKEKPTWQGISGVNILDHLYHEPNTRVVRDNFKIIVSPRAVIETSVHGLLSSYASYTMVLYQKMASNIKGPIA
;
A
#
# COMPACT_ATOMS: atom_id res chain seq x y z
N HIS A 1 16.26 12.63 17.04
CA HIS A 1 16.47 12.50 18.50
C HIS A 1 15.40 11.59 19.09
N LEU A 2 15.68 10.28 19.24
CA LEU A 2 14.69 9.30 19.73
C LEU A 2 14.42 9.38 21.25
N CYS A 3 15.30 10.03 22.03
CA CYS A 3 15.12 10.18 23.47
C CYS A 3 15.91 11.40 23.98
N CYS A 4 15.35 12.60 23.81
CA CYS A 4 15.90 13.83 24.37
C CYS A 4 14.81 14.60 25.12
N GLU A 5 14.93 14.65 26.44
CA GLU A 5 14.16 15.59 27.25
C GLU A 5 14.70 17.00 27.01
N GLY A 6 13.83 17.90 26.54
CA GLY A 6 14.21 19.30 26.31
C GLY A 6 14.53 19.98 27.65
N HIS A 7 15.66 20.71 27.68
CA HIS A 7 16.20 21.47 28.82
C HIS A 7 17.05 20.69 29.84
N ASN A 8 18.04 19.92 29.37
CA ASN A 8 19.45 20.01 29.80
C ASN A 8 20.28 18.92 29.08
N ILE A 9 20.88 19.26 27.93
CA ILE A 9 21.68 18.30 27.16
C ILE A 9 23.10 18.22 27.75
N SER A 10 23.21 17.49 28.86
CA SER A 10 24.48 16.92 29.35
C SER A 10 24.41 15.39 29.44
N THR A 11 23.52 14.76 28.67
CA THR A 11 23.39 13.31 28.60
C THR A 11 24.56 12.71 27.81
N SER A 12 25.21 11.72 28.41
CA SER A 12 26.25 10.93 27.74
C SER A 12 25.68 10.21 26.51
N LEU A 13 26.48 10.12 25.45
CA LEU A 13 26.13 9.38 24.24
C LEU A 13 25.81 7.91 24.61
N HIS A 14 24.56 7.50 24.43
CA HIS A 14 24.17 6.11 24.63
C HIS A 14 24.57 5.29 23.39
N ILE A 15 25.52 4.38 23.57
CA ILE A 15 25.94 3.42 22.53
C ILE A 15 25.29 2.08 22.86
N SER A 16 24.41 1.62 21.98
CA SER A 16 23.82 0.28 22.02
C SER A 16 24.39 -0.57 20.89
N GLU A 17 24.57 -1.87 21.13
CA GLU A 17 24.85 -2.82 20.04
C GLU A 17 23.63 -2.89 19.10
N GLY A 18 23.88 -2.76 17.80
CA GLY A 18 22.84 -2.80 16.77
C GLY A 18 22.71 -4.20 16.17
N HIS A 19 21.48 -4.68 16.02
CA HIS A 19 21.19 -5.93 15.32
C HIS A 19 20.93 -5.65 13.84
N VAL A 20 21.66 -6.36 12.97
CA VAL A 20 21.50 -6.27 11.51
C VAL A 20 20.80 -7.51 10.98
N ASN A 21 19.72 -7.33 10.23
CA ASN A 21 18.98 -8.39 9.54
C ASN A 21 18.96 -8.11 8.03
N ILE A 22 19.47 -9.00 7.19
CA ILE A 22 19.53 -8.80 5.73
C ILE A 22 18.39 -9.57 5.06
N HIS A 23 17.54 -8.86 4.32
CA HIS A 23 16.35 -9.44 3.69
C HIS A 23 16.73 -10.26 2.46
N LYS A 24 15.94 -11.31 2.19
CA LYS A 24 16.26 -12.30 1.13
C LYS A 24 15.44 -12.13 -0.16
N ASP A 25 14.43 -11.28 -0.15
CA ASP A 25 13.55 -11.02 -1.30
C ASP A 25 14.09 -9.91 -2.22
N TYR A 26 15.39 -9.94 -2.52
CA TYR A 26 15.98 -9.08 -3.54
C TYR A 26 15.73 -9.58 -4.97
N PHE A 27 14.99 -10.68 -5.17
CA PHE A 27 14.56 -11.23 -6.48
C PHE A 27 15.68 -11.37 -7.55
N GLY A 28 16.94 -11.58 -7.12
CA GLY A 28 18.09 -11.69 -8.02
C GLY A 28 18.70 -10.36 -8.47
N PHE A 29 18.22 -9.22 -7.96
CA PHE A 29 18.84 -7.90 -8.12
C PHE A 29 20.09 -7.74 -7.24
N GLN A 30 20.89 -6.70 -7.48
CA GLN A 30 22.18 -6.51 -6.80
C GLN A 30 22.03 -6.10 -5.32
N TYR A 31 21.01 -5.31 -4.99
CA TYR A 31 20.74 -4.83 -3.64
C TYR A 31 19.36 -5.26 -3.14
N GLY A 32 19.29 -5.57 -1.84
CA GLY A 32 18.07 -5.80 -1.08
C GLY A 32 18.00 -4.90 0.15
N THR A 33 16.91 -5.00 0.89
CA THR A 33 16.72 -4.30 2.17
C THR A 33 17.47 -4.97 3.32
N ALA A 34 17.72 -4.20 4.38
CA ALA A 34 18.24 -4.72 5.64
C ALA A 34 17.77 -3.83 6.80
N ASP A 35 17.41 -4.45 7.92
CA ASP A 35 17.06 -3.75 9.15
C ASP A 35 18.32 -3.52 9.97
N ILE A 36 18.46 -2.33 10.55
CA ILE A 36 19.48 -2.02 11.55
C ILE A 36 18.75 -1.52 12.80
N MET A 37 18.50 -2.42 13.74
CA MET A 37 17.69 -2.16 14.93
C MET A 37 18.55 -1.96 16.18
N CYS A 38 18.27 -0.90 16.94
CA CYS A 38 18.89 -0.63 18.23
C CYS A 38 17.84 -0.75 19.36
N PRO A 39 18.16 -1.37 20.50
CA PRO A 39 17.25 -1.41 21.64
C PRO A 39 17.00 0.00 22.19
N VAL A 40 15.72 0.36 22.38
CA VAL A 40 15.34 1.66 22.96
C VAL A 40 15.54 1.63 24.48
N PRO A 41 16.23 2.61 25.09
CA PRO A 41 16.42 2.67 26.53
C PRO A 41 15.10 2.72 27.32
N SER A 42 15.09 2.08 28.49
CA SER A 42 13.94 2.09 29.40
C SER A 42 13.64 3.52 29.89
N GLY A 43 12.38 3.95 29.75
CA GLY A 43 11.91 5.27 30.16
C GLY A 43 11.69 6.26 29.01
N CYS A 44 12.19 5.99 27.79
CA CYS A 44 11.87 6.80 26.63
C CYS A 44 10.37 6.70 26.31
N LYS A 45 9.68 7.85 26.23
CA LYS A 45 8.30 7.88 25.72
C LYS A 45 8.31 7.46 24.25
N THR A 46 7.52 6.45 23.91
CA THR A 46 7.33 6.01 22.54
C THR A 46 6.91 7.21 21.67
N PRO A 47 7.60 7.49 20.54
CA PRO A 47 7.23 8.63 19.69
C PRO A 47 5.78 8.51 19.23
N SER A 48 5.00 9.57 19.38
CA SER A 48 3.56 9.54 19.09
C SER A 48 3.20 9.81 17.62
N HIS A 49 4.11 10.39 16.82
CA HIS A 49 3.92 10.84 15.41
C HIS A 49 5.30 10.82 14.66
N VAL A 50 5.56 10.27 13.44
CA VAL A 50 5.30 10.75 12.03
C VAL A 50 5.55 9.68 10.87
N SER A 51 4.69 9.62 9.80
CA SER A 51 4.71 9.08 8.35
C SER A 51 4.65 7.54 7.89
N VAL A 52 4.43 7.14 6.59
CA VAL A 52 4.34 5.71 5.98
C VAL A 52 4.50 5.65 4.44
N THR A 53 4.39 4.49 3.72
CA THR A 53 4.40 4.34 2.22
C THR A 53 3.12 3.88 1.52
N SER A 54 3.06 4.14 0.20
CA SER A 54 2.74 3.21 -0.90
C SER A 54 3.64 3.60 -2.08
N ALA A 55 4.14 2.72 -2.96
CA ALA A 55 4.94 3.15 -4.11
C ALA A 55 4.05 3.44 -5.33
N ALA A 56 4.17 4.64 -5.93
CA ALA A 56 3.46 4.97 -7.17
C ALA A 56 4.38 4.94 -8.39
N GLU A 57 4.01 4.11 -9.37
CA GLU A 57 4.55 4.08 -10.73
C GLU A 57 3.99 5.27 -11.54
N GLY A 58 4.63 5.61 -12.66
CA GLY A 58 4.27 6.75 -13.52
C GLY A 58 2.79 6.77 -13.90
N VAL A 59 2.06 7.70 -13.31
CA VAL A 59 0.60 7.73 -13.41
C VAL A 59 0.18 8.26 -14.79
N HIS A 60 -0.41 7.39 -15.59
CA HIS A 60 -1.23 7.71 -16.77
C HIS A 60 -2.70 7.33 -16.55
N ILE A 61 -3.12 7.28 -15.27
CA ILE A 61 -4.39 6.70 -14.80
C ILE A 61 -5.12 7.62 -13.81
N THR A 62 -5.02 8.94 -13.97
CA THR A 62 -5.60 9.97 -13.10
C THR A 62 -7.03 9.64 -12.65
N PHE A 63 -7.87 9.14 -13.55
CA PHE A 63 -9.25 8.75 -13.23
C PHE A 63 -9.35 7.51 -12.31
N GLN A 64 -8.47 6.52 -12.44
CA GLN A 64 -8.42 5.39 -11.50
C GLN A 64 -7.91 5.86 -10.13
N LEU A 65 -6.91 6.73 -10.09
CA LEU A 65 -6.40 7.29 -8.84
C LEU A 65 -7.51 8.04 -8.07
N VAL A 66 -8.35 8.84 -8.74
CA VAL A 66 -9.56 9.42 -8.12
C VAL A 66 -10.45 8.33 -7.52
N GLN A 67 -10.82 7.32 -8.30
CA GLN A 67 -11.73 6.26 -7.86
C GLN A 67 -11.16 5.49 -6.65
N SER A 68 -9.88 5.13 -6.67
CA SER A 68 -9.22 4.48 -5.53
C SER A 68 -9.20 5.37 -4.29
N MET A 69 -8.89 6.67 -4.43
CA MET A 69 -8.83 7.59 -3.28
C MET A 69 -10.21 7.88 -2.67
N GLU A 70 -11.26 7.99 -3.48
CA GLU A 70 -12.63 8.10 -2.97
C GLU A 70 -13.11 6.80 -2.33
N MET A 71 -12.80 5.63 -2.92
CA MET A 71 -13.13 4.33 -2.32
C MET A 71 -12.42 4.11 -0.97
N LEU A 72 -11.15 4.49 -0.83
CA LEU A 72 -10.44 4.37 0.45
C LEU A 72 -11.03 5.29 1.53
N GLN A 73 -11.46 6.52 1.18
CA GLN A 73 -12.21 7.39 2.10
C GLN A 73 -13.54 6.73 2.54
N LEU A 74 -14.30 6.13 1.61
CA LEU A 74 -15.57 5.45 1.92
C LEU A 74 -15.36 4.24 2.85
N LEU A 75 -14.31 3.46 2.63
CA LEU A 75 -13.87 2.34 3.47
C LEU A 75 -13.38 2.76 4.87
N GLY A 76 -13.25 4.07 5.12
CA GLY A 76 -12.89 4.64 6.42
C GLY A 76 -11.38 4.79 6.66
N VAL A 77 -10.56 4.76 5.60
CA VAL A 77 -9.12 5.06 5.69
C VAL A 77 -8.93 6.51 6.11
N SER A 78 -8.10 6.73 7.12
CA SER A 78 -7.82 8.07 7.68
C SER A 78 -6.72 8.83 6.94
N ARG A 79 -5.79 8.12 6.30
CA ARG A 79 -4.69 8.66 5.52
C ARG A 79 -4.17 7.65 4.50
N VAL A 80 -3.82 8.12 3.32
CA VAL A 80 -3.04 7.39 2.31
C VAL A 80 -1.66 8.05 2.19
N VAL A 81 -0.61 7.29 1.91
CA VAL A 81 0.71 7.86 1.60
C VAL A 81 1.20 7.33 0.26
N ILE A 82 1.87 8.18 -0.52
CA ILE A 82 2.32 7.88 -1.89
C ILE A 82 3.79 8.29 -2.05
N TYR A 83 4.62 7.34 -2.47
CA TYR A 83 6.06 7.46 -2.71
C TYR A 83 6.23 7.69 -4.19
N LYS A 84 6.35 8.97 -4.52
CA LYS A 84 6.30 9.46 -5.89
C LYS A 84 7.71 9.51 -6.45
N THR A 85 7.97 8.66 -7.44
CA THR A 85 9.15 8.76 -8.31
C THR A 85 8.95 9.91 -9.31
N SER A 86 7.95 9.79 -10.18
CA SER A 86 7.48 10.83 -11.09
C SER A 86 6.00 10.62 -11.45
N CYS A 87 5.35 11.65 -11.98
CA CYS A 87 3.98 11.58 -12.51
C CYS A 87 3.75 12.67 -13.55
N ASP A 88 2.64 12.59 -14.29
CA ASP A 88 2.21 13.68 -15.16
C ASP A 88 1.62 14.87 -14.37
N ALA A 89 1.40 16.00 -15.06
CA ALA A 89 0.92 17.23 -14.45
C ALA A 89 -0.53 17.12 -13.94
N ASP A 90 -1.35 16.23 -14.49
CA ASP A 90 -2.75 16.04 -14.11
C ASP A 90 -2.84 15.25 -12.81
N THR A 91 -2.01 14.22 -12.69
CA THR A 91 -1.76 13.47 -11.46
C THR A 91 -1.20 14.38 -10.38
N GLN A 92 -0.22 15.24 -10.70
CA GLN A 92 0.38 16.13 -9.71
C GLN A 92 -0.70 17.01 -9.06
N ARG A 93 -1.56 17.65 -9.87
CA ARG A 93 -2.68 18.47 -9.36
C ARG A 93 -3.66 17.67 -8.50
N LEU A 94 -3.88 16.38 -8.80
CA LEU A 94 -4.74 15.52 -8.00
C LEU A 94 -4.11 15.15 -6.65
N LEU A 95 -2.81 14.84 -6.63
CA LEU A 95 -2.05 14.58 -5.41
C LEU A 95 -2.00 15.83 -4.52
N ASP A 96 -1.76 17.00 -5.11
CA ASP A 96 -1.78 18.29 -4.41
C ASP A 96 -3.15 18.53 -3.75
N TYR A 97 -4.25 18.35 -4.49
CA TYR A 97 -5.61 18.50 -3.97
C TYR A 97 -5.90 17.61 -2.75
N TYR A 98 -5.55 16.32 -2.80
CA TYR A 98 -5.76 15.42 -1.66
C TYR A 98 -4.77 15.66 -0.50
N THR A 99 -3.61 16.25 -0.78
CA THR A 99 -2.64 16.67 0.24
C THR A 99 -3.14 17.91 0.98
N ASP A 100 -3.67 18.91 0.27
CA ASP A 100 -4.32 20.08 0.86
C ASP A 100 -5.58 19.70 1.68
N LYS A 101 -6.30 18.64 1.26
CA LYS A 101 -7.41 18.03 2.02
C LYS A 101 -6.93 17.27 3.28
N GLY A 102 -5.63 17.03 3.42
CA GLY A 102 -5.04 16.25 4.53
C GLY A 102 -5.26 14.74 4.44
N PHE A 103 -5.69 14.22 3.29
CA PHE A 103 -5.96 12.79 3.08
C PHE A 103 -4.76 12.02 2.51
N ILE A 104 -4.04 12.61 1.56
CA ILE A 104 -2.81 12.05 1.00
C ILE A 104 -1.59 12.74 1.61
N GLU A 105 -0.57 11.95 1.94
CA GLU A 105 0.78 12.44 2.17
C GLU A 105 1.65 12.00 0.98
N VAL A 106 2.45 12.90 0.39
CA VAL A 106 3.34 12.56 -0.73
C VAL A 106 4.79 12.61 -0.24
N ILE A 107 5.48 11.48 -0.35
CA ILE A 107 6.91 11.36 -0.05
C ILE A 107 7.69 11.29 -1.37
N PRO A 108 8.66 12.19 -1.62
CA PRO A 108 9.54 12.11 -2.78
C PRO A 108 10.40 10.84 -2.73
N TRP A 109 10.44 10.08 -3.83
CA TRP A 109 11.12 8.78 -3.90
C TRP A 109 12.23 8.78 -4.95
N SER A 110 13.27 9.56 -4.68
CA SER A 110 14.37 9.87 -5.61
C SER A 110 15.51 8.84 -5.58
N MET A 111 15.24 7.55 -5.34
CA MET A 111 16.30 6.53 -5.35
C MET A 111 16.97 6.36 -6.73
N SER A 112 16.27 6.74 -7.80
CA SER A 112 16.81 6.88 -9.17
C SER A 112 18.03 7.78 -9.29
N ASP A 113 18.20 8.72 -8.35
CA ASP A 113 19.28 9.71 -8.38
C ASP A 113 20.60 9.11 -7.82
N HIS A 114 20.53 7.90 -7.26
CA HIS A 114 21.64 7.21 -6.59
C HIS A 114 21.83 5.77 -7.06
N LEU A 115 20.79 5.11 -7.57
CA LEU A 115 20.76 3.71 -7.98
C LEU A 115 20.07 3.56 -9.34
N ASN A 116 20.53 2.59 -10.15
CA ASN A 116 19.82 2.17 -11.35
C ASN A 116 18.62 1.30 -10.98
N VAL A 117 17.50 1.92 -10.58
CA VAL A 117 16.30 1.19 -10.14
C VAL A 117 15.59 0.54 -11.33
N SER A 118 15.32 -0.76 -11.25
CA SER A 118 14.70 -1.50 -12.35
C SER A 118 13.22 -1.14 -12.56
N LYS A 119 12.82 -1.02 -13.84
CA LYS A 119 11.41 -0.92 -14.26
C LYS A 119 10.68 -2.27 -14.32
N SER A 120 11.31 -3.39 -13.93
CA SER A 120 10.70 -4.72 -13.97
C SER A 120 10.94 -5.52 -12.69
N TRP A 121 10.05 -6.48 -12.44
CA TRP A 121 10.22 -7.48 -11.39
C TRP A 121 11.18 -8.61 -11.78
N ARG A 122 11.66 -8.59 -13.03
CA ARG A 122 12.62 -9.55 -13.58
C ARG A 122 13.90 -8.86 -14.04
N PRO A 123 15.08 -9.21 -13.50
CA PRO A 123 16.35 -8.66 -13.97
C PRO A 123 16.58 -8.87 -15.47
N GLU A 124 16.07 -9.96 -16.05
CA GLU A 124 16.26 -10.27 -17.48
C GLU A 124 15.40 -9.39 -18.40
N LYS A 125 14.34 -8.76 -17.87
CA LYS A 125 13.46 -7.86 -18.63
C LYS A 125 13.87 -6.40 -18.51
N ALA A 126 14.30 -5.98 -17.32
CA ALA A 126 14.92 -4.69 -17.09
C ALA A 126 16.03 -4.87 -16.03
N PRO A 127 17.30 -4.90 -16.44
CA PRO A 127 18.41 -4.93 -15.50
C PRO A 127 18.41 -3.71 -14.60
N GLY A 128 18.88 -3.87 -13.38
CA GLY A 128 18.99 -2.78 -12.41
C GLY A 128 19.67 -3.23 -11.13
N ASP A 129 20.01 -2.26 -10.32
CA ASP A 129 20.62 -2.42 -9.00
C ASP A 129 19.58 -2.92 -7.98
N LEU A 130 18.34 -2.47 -8.13
CA LEU A 130 17.26 -2.62 -7.17
C LEU A 130 15.95 -3.07 -7.84
N HIS A 131 15.23 -3.96 -7.17
CA HIS A 131 13.98 -4.56 -7.64
C HIS A 131 12.84 -3.54 -7.85
N TYR A 132 12.18 -3.61 -9.02
CA TYR A 132 10.90 -3.00 -9.42
C TYR A 132 10.54 -1.70 -8.68
N TYR A 133 11.04 -0.58 -9.20
CA TYR A 133 10.82 0.79 -8.70
C TYR A 133 11.20 1.02 -7.22
N GLY A 134 11.92 0.10 -6.60
CA GLY A 134 12.27 0.17 -5.18
C GLY A 134 11.08 -0.07 -4.25
N GLN A 135 10.09 -0.86 -4.69
CA GLN A 135 8.89 -1.14 -3.90
C GLN A 135 9.19 -1.78 -2.53
N ILE A 136 10.24 -2.61 -2.40
CA ILE A 136 10.53 -3.33 -1.14
C ILE A 136 11.15 -2.40 -0.08
N PRO A 137 12.16 -1.54 -0.40
CA PRO A 137 12.55 -0.46 0.50
C PRO A 137 11.40 0.47 0.88
N ALA A 138 10.49 0.78 -0.05
CA ALA A 138 9.30 1.56 0.27
C ALA A 138 8.42 0.82 1.31
N LEU A 139 8.05 -0.44 1.05
CA LEU A 139 7.21 -1.27 1.93
C LEU A 139 7.80 -1.50 3.33
N ASN A 140 9.13 -1.54 3.47
CA ASN A 140 9.76 -1.61 4.79
C ASN A 140 9.76 -0.24 5.49
N ASP A 141 10.20 0.83 4.80
CA ASP A 141 10.18 2.20 5.36
C ASP A 141 8.76 2.58 5.83
N CYS A 142 7.73 2.21 5.06
CA CYS A 142 6.32 2.26 5.43
C CYS A 142 6.06 1.81 6.88
N VAL A 143 6.22 0.52 7.11
CA VAL A 143 5.78 -0.15 8.33
C VAL A 143 6.50 0.43 9.52
N TYR A 144 7.81 0.66 9.42
CA TYR A 144 8.61 1.26 10.50
C TYR A 144 8.18 2.69 10.84
N ARG A 145 7.81 3.48 9.84
CA ARG A 145 7.49 4.90 9.98
C ARG A 145 6.15 5.13 10.73
N TYR A 146 5.03 4.46 10.40
CA TYR A 146 3.77 4.54 11.20
C TYR A 146 3.67 3.41 12.25
N MET A 147 4.73 2.65 12.55
CA MET A 147 4.72 1.58 13.58
C MET A 147 4.11 2.03 14.92
N TYR A 148 4.28 3.31 15.26
CA TYR A 148 3.81 3.91 16.50
C TYR A 148 2.68 4.95 16.33
N GLN A 149 2.01 4.96 15.17
CA GLN A 149 0.94 5.92 14.83
C GLN A 149 -0.32 5.26 14.33
N SER A 150 -0.17 4.21 13.53
CA SER A 150 -1.29 3.51 12.91
C SER A 150 -1.55 2.22 13.68
N ARG A 151 -2.81 2.02 14.10
CA ARG A 151 -3.25 0.73 14.64
C ARG A 151 -3.15 -0.37 13.57
N TYR A 152 -3.45 0.00 12.32
CA TYR A 152 -3.36 -0.88 11.16
C TYR A 152 -2.69 -0.16 10.00
N VAL A 153 -1.86 -0.88 9.24
CA VAL A 153 -1.28 -0.43 7.98
C VAL A 153 -1.73 -1.41 6.89
N ALA A 154 -2.28 -0.88 5.80
CA ALA A 154 -2.59 -1.66 4.61
C ALA A 154 -1.42 -1.53 3.61
N LEU A 155 -0.89 -2.65 3.13
CA LEU A 155 0.13 -2.69 2.10
C LEU A 155 -0.52 -3.25 0.83
N HIS A 156 -0.92 -2.36 -0.09
CA HIS A 156 -1.54 -2.69 -1.38
C HIS A 156 -1.18 -1.67 -2.46
N ASP A 157 -1.40 -2.03 -3.72
CA ASP A 157 -1.07 -1.19 -4.86
C ASP A 157 -2.26 -0.25 -5.19
N VAL A 158 -2.02 0.85 -5.91
CA VAL A 158 -3.04 1.91 -6.12
C VAL A 158 -4.19 1.51 -7.06
N ASP A 159 -3.98 0.47 -7.86
CA ASP A 159 -4.94 -0.20 -8.74
C ASP A 159 -5.70 -1.35 -8.05
N GLU A 160 -5.55 -1.47 -6.72
CA GLU A 160 -6.09 -2.55 -5.91
C GLU A 160 -6.90 -2.03 -4.70
N LEU A 161 -8.03 -2.68 -4.41
CA LEU A 161 -8.93 -2.33 -3.30
C LEU A 161 -9.30 -3.58 -2.49
N ILE A 162 -9.08 -3.55 -1.18
CA ILE A 162 -9.54 -4.61 -0.25
C ILE A 162 -10.98 -4.29 0.17
N LEU A 163 -11.95 -5.11 -0.24
CA LEU A 163 -13.37 -4.87 0.03
C LEU A 163 -13.92 -5.86 1.07
N PRO A 164 -14.35 -5.38 2.25
CA PRO A 164 -15.09 -6.22 3.19
C PRO A 164 -16.40 -6.72 2.54
N GLN A 165 -16.82 -7.93 2.93
CA GLN A 165 -18.02 -8.59 2.37
C GLN A 165 -19.16 -8.72 3.40
N SER A 166 -18.91 -8.32 4.65
CA SER A 166 -19.82 -8.48 5.80
C SER A 166 -20.12 -7.18 6.55
N VAL A 167 -19.46 -6.09 6.17
CA VAL A 167 -19.55 -4.73 6.73
C VAL A 167 -19.16 -3.74 5.63
N ASP A 168 -19.43 -2.45 5.81
CA ASP A 168 -19.15 -1.45 4.77
C ASP A 168 -17.71 -0.88 4.84
N ARG A 169 -17.04 -0.97 6.00
CA ARG A 169 -15.79 -0.26 6.28
C ARG A 169 -14.73 -1.10 6.96
N TRP A 170 -13.46 -0.73 6.77
CA TRP A 170 -12.34 -1.34 7.47
C TRP A 170 -12.40 -1.09 8.98
N ASN A 171 -12.88 0.09 9.41
CA ASN A 171 -13.03 0.41 10.84
C ASN A 171 -13.98 -0.53 11.58
N ASP A 172 -14.95 -1.14 10.89
CA ASP A 172 -15.84 -2.15 11.44
C ASP A 172 -15.29 -3.58 11.24
N LEU A 173 -14.57 -3.82 10.12
CA LEU A 173 -13.94 -5.11 9.82
C LEU A 173 -12.82 -5.46 10.81
N MET A 174 -11.88 -4.54 11.06
CA MET A 174 -10.67 -4.87 11.82
C MET A 174 -10.96 -5.32 13.26
N PRO A 175 -11.87 -4.69 14.04
CA PRO A 175 -12.26 -5.19 15.36
C PRO A 175 -12.88 -6.59 15.33
N LEU A 176 -13.66 -6.94 14.29
CA LEU A 176 -14.20 -8.28 14.12
C LEU A 176 -13.10 -9.31 13.84
N LEU A 177 -12.08 -8.92 13.06
CA LEU A 177 -10.91 -9.76 12.79
C LEU A 177 -10.03 -9.96 14.03
N GLU A 178 -9.90 -8.95 14.89
CA GLU A 178 -9.21 -9.08 16.18
C GLU A 178 -10.01 -9.95 17.16
N GLN A 179 -11.33 -9.76 17.26
CA GLN A 179 -12.18 -10.58 18.13
C GLN A 179 -12.13 -12.06 17.74
N LYS A 180 -12.09 -12.36 16.44
CA LYS A 180 -12.08 -13.74 15.91
C LYS A 180 -10.72 -14.42 16.04
N ASN A 181 -9.62 -13.70 15.82
CA ASN A 181 -8.28 -14.30 15.64
C ASN A 181 -7.26 -13.89 16.72
N GLY A 182 -7.66 -13.03 17.67
CA GLY A 182 -6.76 -12.32 18.59
C GLY A 182 -6.30 -10.98 18.01
N ALA A 183 -5.86 -10.08 18.91
CA ALA A 183 -5.28 -8.79 18.53
C ALA A 183 -3.89 -8.94 17.88
N ASP A 184 -3.42 -7.85 17.26
CA ASP A 184 -2.08 -7.71 16.69
C ASP A 184 -1.70 -8.79 15.66
N LYS A 185 -2.66 -9.23 14.84
CA LYS A 185 -2.42 -10.19 13.75
C LYS A 185 -2.09 -9.50 12.43
N CYS A 186 -1.52 -10.30 11.52
CA CYS A 186 -1.31 -9.94 10.13
C CYS A 186 -2.36 -10.64 9.26
N TYR A 187 -3.21 -9.87 8.60
CA TYR A 187 -4.35 -10.36 7.82
C TYR A 187 -4.02 -10.35 6.33
N MET A 188 -4.15 -11.51 5.69
CA MET A 188 -3.89 -11.68 4.25
C MET A 188 -5.21 -11.77 3.47
N PHE A 189 -5.31 -11.02 2.37
CA PHE A 189 -6.54 -10.86 1.58
C PHE A 189 -6.35 -11.46 0.18
N GLU A 190 -7.28 -12.33 -0.24
CA GLU A 190 -7.23 -13.03 -1.53
C GLU A 190 -7.51 -12.09 -2.72
N ASN A 191 -6.69 -12.19 -3.76
CA ASN A 191 -6.77 -11.35 -4.95
C ASN A 191 -7.72 -11.89 -6.01
N TYR A 192 -8.63 -11.03 -6.45
CA TYR A 192 -9.55 -11.25 -7.57
C TYR A 192 -9.26 -10.22 -8.66
N ILE A 193 -8.95 -10.71 -9.86
CA ILE A 193 -8.59 -9.88 -11.02
C ILE A 193 -9.86 -9.48 -11.75
N PHE A 194 -10.09 -8.18 -11.94
CA PHE A 194 -11.20 -7.63 -12.70
C PHE A 194 -10.67 -7.05 -14.01
N PRO A 195 -10.80 -7.76 -15.16
CA PRO A 195 -10.11 -7.39 -16.38
C PRO A 195 -10.78 -6.19 -17.08
N PRO A 196 -9.99 -5.18 -17.52
CA PRO A 196 -10.51 -3.97 -18.19
C PRO A 196 -11.12 -4.24 -19.57
N THR A 197 -10.94 -5.45 -20.10
CA THR A 197 -11.43 -5.89 -21.41
C THR A 197 -12.80 -6.57 -21.35
N PHE A 198 -13.32 -6.85 -20.15
CA PHE A 198 -14.60 -7.51 -19.95
C PHE A 198 -15.58 -6.61 -19.21
N LYS A 199 -16.77 -6.40 -19.80
CA LYS A 199 -17.89 -5.65 -19.22
C LYS A 199 -19.18 -6.39 -19.55
N LEU A 200 -20.02 -6.64 -18.55
CA LEU A 200 -21.41 -7.06 -18.69
C LEU A 200 -22.30 -6.13 -17.87
N PRO A 201 -23.58 -5.95 -18.22
CA PRO A 201 -24.53 -5.25 -17.36
C PRO A 201 -24.60 -5.90 -15.97
N PRO A 202 -24.79 -5.12 -14.89
CA PRO A 202 -25.00 -5.68 -13.56
C PRO A 202 -26.20 -6.66 -13.54
N PRO A 203 -26.18 -7.71 -12.70
CA PRO A 203 -27.37 -8.52 -12.46
C PRO A 203 -28.54 -7.63 -12.00
N VAL A 204 -29.71 -7.81 -12.62
CA VAL A 204 -30.83 -6.85 -12.49
C VAL A 204 -31.48 -6.91 -11.10
N SER A 205 -31.31 -5.85 -10.29
CA SER A 205 -32.41 -5.20 -9.56
C SER A 205 -32.02 -3.82 -8.99
N GLU A 206 -33.00 -2.91 -8.91
CA GLU A 206 -33.04 -1.76 -7.99
C GLU A 206 -31.82 -0.81 -7.90
N THR A 207 -31.56 -0.06 -8.98
CA THR A 207 -31.27 1.39 -8.85
C THR A 207 -31.52 2.12 -10.17
N HIS A 208 -32.68 2.80 -10.25
CA HIS A 208 -33.02 3.68 -11.39
C HIS A 208 -32.03 4.86 -11.60
N HIS A 209 -31.15 5.12 -10.62
CA HIS A 209 -30.11 6.15 -10.70
C HIS A 209 -28.88 5.75 -11.53
N TYR A 210 -28.56 4.45 -11.67
CA TYR A 210 -27.31 4.00 -12.33
C TYR A 210 -27.28 4.26 -13.86
N LEU A 211 -28.40 4.68 -14.45
CA LEU A 211 -28.54 4.90 -15.88
C LEU A 211 -28.51 6.39 -16.31
N GLN A 212 -28.67 7.35 -15.39
CA GLN A 212 -28.74 8.77 -15.75
C GLN A 212 -27.36 9.39 -16.09
N ASP A 213 -26.28 8.97 -15.41
CA ASP A 213 -24.92 9.49 -15.68
C ASP A 213 -24.32 9.00 -17.02
N LYS A 214 -24.95 8.04 -17.70
CA LYS A 214 -24.42 7.49 -18.96
C LYS A 214 -24.56 8.41 -20.17
N GLU A 215 -25.48 9.37 -20.15
CA GLU A 215 -25.71 10.21 -21.33
C GLU A 215 -24.60 11.25 -21.53
N LYS A 216 -23.98 11.76 -20.46
CA LYS A 216 -22.82 12.67 -20.49
C LYS A 216 -21.94 12.53 -19.24
N PRO A 217 -21.10 11.49 -19.11
CA PRO A 217 -20.16 11.41 -18.00
C PRO A 217 -19.19 12.60 -18.04
N THR A 218 -19.13 13.36 -16.96
CA THR A 218 -18.28 14.55 -16.78
C THR A 218 -16.78 14.26 -16.90
N TRP A 219 -16.40 12.99 -16.87
CA TRP A 219 -15.04 12.47 -16.93
C TRP A 219 -14.52 12.23 -18.36
N GLN A 220 -15.31 12.53 -19.40
CA GLN A 220 -14.88 12.40 -20.80
C GLN A 220 -13.62 13.24 -21.08
N GLY A 221 -12.50 12.56 -21.36
CA GLY A 221 -11.20 13.18 -21.64
C GLY A 221 -10.16 13.02 -20.53
N ILE A 222 -10.51 12.49 -19.36
CA ILE A 222 -9.54 12.15 -18.29
C ILE A 222 -8.94 10.76 -18.58
N SER A 223 -7.61 10.62 -18.46
CA SER A 223 -6.93 9.33 -18.68
C SER A 223 -7.24 8.32 -17.56
N GLY A 224 -7.57 7.09 -17.94
CA GLY A 224 -7.84 5.97 -17.03
C GLY A 224 -9.05 5.13 -17.46
N VAL A 225 -9.55 4.30 -16.54
CA VAL A 225 -10.69 3.40 -16.75
C VAL A 225 -11.67 3.53 -15.58
N ASN A 226 -12.97 3.48 -15.85
CA ASN A 226 -14.00 3.37 -14.82
C ASN A 226 -13.96 1.97 -14.20
N ILE A 227 -13.42 1.81 -13.00
CA ILE A 227 -13.32 0.50 -12.34
C ILE A 227 -14.72 -0.05 -12.00
N LEU A 228 -15.71 0.81 -11.81
CA LEU A 228 -17.10 0.42 -11.51
C LEU A 228 -17.85 -0.17 -12.71
N ASP A 229 -17.32 -0.07 -13.93
CA ASP A 229 -17.85 -0.82 -15.08
C ASP A 229 -17.41 -2.30 -15.09
N HIS A 230 -16.42 -2.68 -14.27
CA HIS A 230 -15.76 -3.99 -14.29
C HIS A 230 -16.17 -4.81 -13.06
N LEU A 231 -17.40 -5.32 -13.09
CA LEU A 231 -18.01 -6.03 -11.93
C LEU A 231 -17.78 -7.55 -11.91
N TYR A 232 -17.06 -8.10 -12.89
CA TYR A 232 -16.86 -9.53 -13.08
C TYR A 232 -15.37 -9.86 -13.03
N HIS A 233 -14.98 -10.74 -12.11
CA HIS A 233 -13.60 -11.18 -11.96
C HIS A 233 -13.30 -12.46 -12.74
N GLU A 234 -12.01 -12.70 -13.00
CA GLU A 234 -11.52 -13.96 -13.57
C GLU A 234 -11.83 -15.16 -12.63
N PRO A 235 -12.08 -16.37 -13.17
CA PRO A 235 -12.21 -17.58 -12.36
C PRO A 235 -10.95 -17.83 -11.51
N ASN A 236 -11.12 -18.21 -10.24
CA ASN A 236 -10.01 -18.47 -9.32
C ASN A 236 -9.18 -19.69 -9.80
N THR A 237 -8.05 -19.42 -10.46
CA THR A 237 -7.07 -20.45 -10.82
C THR A 237 -5.98 -20.53 -9.75
N ARG A 238 -5.43 -21.73 -9.52
CA ARG A 238 -4.41 -21.97 -8.47
C ARG A 238 -3.17 -21.07 -8.59
N VAL A 239 -2.89 -20.51 -9.76
CA VAL A 239 -1.74 -19.62 -10.05
C VAL A 239 -1.91 -18.22 -9.42
N VAL A 240 -3.15 -17.78 -9.17
CA VAL A 240 -3.41 -16.44 -8.59
C VAL A 240 -3.27 -16.43 -7.06
N ARG A 241 -3.20 -17.62 -6.43
CA ARG A 241 -3.18 -17.77 -4.96
C ARG A 241 -1.96 -17.19 -4.25
N ASP A 242 -0.85 -16.94 -4.95
CA ASP A 242 0.36 -16.42 -4.30
C ASP A 242 0.36 -14.87 -4.22
N ASN A 243 -0.59 -14.21 -4.89
CA ASN A 243 -0.77 -12.76 -4.87
C ASN A 243 -1.75 -12.35 -3.76
N PHE A 244 -1.26 -12.15 -2.53
CA PHE A 244 -2.05 -11.49 -1.48
C PHE A 244 -1.67 -10.01 -1.39
N LYS A 245 -2.51 -9.23 -0.71
CA LYS A 245 -2.10 -7.99 -0.02
C LYS A 245 -2.56 -8.07 1.42
N ILE A 246 -2.03 -7.20 2.27
CA ILE A 246 -2.16 -7.35 3.73
C ILE A 246 -2.66 -6.09 4.42
N ILE A 247 -3.37 -6.30 5.52
CA ILE A 247 -3.59 -5.30 6.55
C ILE A 247 -3.00 -5.85 7.85
N VAL A 248 -2.13 -5.10 8.50
CA VAL A 248 -1.30 -5.57 9.63
C VAL A 248 -1.32 -4.59 10.78
N SER A 249 -1.21 -5.07 12.02
CA SER A 249 -0.66 -4.25 13.10
C SER A 249 0.82 -4.03 12.79
N PRO A 250 1.29 -2.80 12.51
CA PRO A 250 2.67 -2.60 12.04
C PRO A 250 3.70 -2.96 13.12
N ARG A 251 3.30 -2.95 14.41
CA ARG A 251 4.12 -3.41 15.54
C ARG A 251 4.37 -4.91 15.56
N ALA A 252 3.58 -5.69 14.83
CA ALA A 252 3.79 -7.14 14.70
C ALA A 252 4.80 -7.48 13.59
N VAL A 253 5.08 -6.57 12.66
CA VAL A 253 5.90 -6.83 11.48
C VAL A 253 7.39 -6.80 11.82
N ILE A 254 8.15 -7.69 11.18
CA ILE A 254 9.62 -7.68 11.19
C ILE A 254 10.16 -7.44 9.78
N GLU A 255 9.64 -8.12 8.76
CA GLU A 255 10.18 -8.07 7.39
C GLU A 255 9.03 -8.14 6.38
N THR A 256 8.90 -7.13 5.50
CA THR A 256 7.85 -7.05 4.47
C THR A 256 8.30 -7.64 3.13
N SER A 257 7.35 -7.99 2.27
CA SER A 257 7.59 -8.31 0.86
C SER A 257 6.40 -7.93 -0.02
N VAL A 258 6.54 -8.03 -1.34
CA VAL A 258 5.59 -7.53 -2.36
C VAL A 258 4.15 -8.05 -2.20
N HIS A 259 4.01 -9.26 -1.66
CA HIS A 259 2.73 -9.97 -1.49
C HIS A 259 2.38 -10.26 -0.01
N GLY A 260 3.11 -9.71 0.95
CA GLY A 260 2.89 -10.01 2.37
C GLY A 260 4.07 -9.67 3.26
N LEU A 261 4.37 -10.56 4.22
CA LEU A 261 5.53 -10.46 5.10
C LEU A 261 6.36 -11.74 5.00
N LEU A 262 7.67 -11.62 5.21
CA LEU A 262 8.58 -12.76 5.37
C LEU A 262 8.69 -13.15 6.85
N SER A 263 8.62 -12.16 7.75
CA SER A 263 8.77 -12.35 9.19
C SER A 263 7.87 -11.41 9.99
N SER A 264 7.31 -11.91 11.09
CA SER A 264 6.49 -11.13 12.02
C SER A 264 6.48 -11.79 13.41
N TYR A 265 6.34 -10.99 14.47
CA TYR A 265 6.16 -11.46 15.85
C TYR A 265 4.79 -12.11 16.09
N ALA A 266 3.85 -11.93 15.16
CA ALA A 266 2.50 -12.49 15.24
C ALA A 266 2.33 -13.72 14.34
N SER A 267 1.26 -14.47 14.59
CA SER A 267 0.81 -15.51 13.66
C SER A 267 0.02 -14.88 12.50
N TYR A 268 0.28 -15.32 11.28
CA TYR A 268 -0.53 -14.98 10.12
C TYR A 268 -1.98 -15.46 10.27
N THR A 269 -2.92 -14.74 9.68
CA THR A 269 -4.31 -15.18 9.50
C THR A 269 -4.73 -14.91 8.06
N MET A 270 -4.98 -15.98 7.31
CA MET A 270 -5.64 -15.91 6.00
C MET A 270 -7.09 -15.46 6.20
N VAL A 271 -7.52 -14.43 5.50
CA VAL A 271 -8.89 -13.91 5.58
C VAL A 271 -9.52 -13.89 4.20
N LEU A 272 -10.59 -14.67 4.05
CA LEU A 272 -11.34 -14.80 2.79
C LEU A 272 -12.25 -13.58 2.58
N TYR A 273 -11.66 -12.46 2.18
CA TYR A 273 -12.35 -11.29 1.64
C TYR A 273 -11.79 -10.93 0.27
N GLN A 274 -12.66 -10.34 -0.57
CA GLN A 274 -12.31 -10.00 -1.93
C GLN A 274 -11.43 -8.75 -1.98
N LYS A 275 -10.23 -8.88 -2.51
CA LYS A 275 -9.46 -7.77 -3.03
C LYS A 275 -9.74 -7.64 -4.54
N MET A 276 -10.25 -6.50 -4.99
CA MET A 276 -10.35 -6.19 -6.42
C MET A 276 -9.00 -5.65 -6.91
N ALA A 277 -8.43 -6.26 -7.96
CA ALA A 277 -7.31 -5.69 -8.70
C ALA A 277 -7.76 -5.36 -10.12
N SER A 278 -7.72 -4.07 -10.49
CA SER A 278 -7.91 -3.66 -11.88
C SER A 278 -6.55 -3.78 -12.58
N ASN A 279 -6.42 -4.72 -13.51
CA ASN A 279 -5.12 -5.19 -14.03
C ASN A 279 -4.47 -4.20 -15.05
N ILE A 280 -4.49 -2.90 -14.74
CA ILE A 280 -4.31 -1.79 -15.70
C ILE A 280 -2.97 -1.11 -15.46
N LYS A 281 -1.89 -1.90 -15.57
CA LYS A 281 -0.56 -1.33 -15.74
C LYS A 281 -0.53 -0.56 -17.06
N GLY A 282 -0.24 0.73 -16.99
CA GLY A 282 -0.10 1.58 -18.17
C GLY A 282 0.95 1.03 -19.14
N PRO A 283 0.93 1.42 -20.42
CA PRO A 283 1.96 1.00 -21.37
C PRO A 283 3.33 1.45 -20.86
N ILE A 284 4.20 0.47 -20.61
CA ILE A 284 5.60 0.73 -20.26
C ILE A 284 6.28 1.35 -21.48
N ALA A 285 6.72 2.60 -21.34
CA ALA A 285 7.62 3.30 -22.26
C ALA A 285 9.08 3.21 -21.77
#